data_AF-A0AAD7JKV6-F1
#
_entry.id   AF-A0AAD7JKV6-F1
#
_cell.length_a   1.000
_cell.length_b   1.000
_cell.length_c   1.000
_cell.angle_alpha   90.00
_cell.angle_beta   90.00
_cell.angle_gamma   90.00
#
_symmetry.space_group_name_H-M   'P 1'
#
loop_
_entity.id
_entity.type
_entity.pdbx_description
1 polymer ?
#
loop_
_entity_poly.entity_id
_entity_poly.type
_entity_poly.pdbx_seq_one_letter_code
_entity_poly.pdbx_strand_id
1 'polypeptide(L)' 'GKDTYEWQINVVEALILGLDAVVIAGTGAGKTVPFMLPVLLHCDKFMFIIS' A
#
# COMPACT_ATOMS: atom_id res chain seq x y z
N GLY A 1 -13.04 2.86 14.08
CA GLY A 1 -11.89 2.42 13.26
C GLY A 1 -10.64 3.06 13.81
N LYS A 2 -9.47 2.45 13.63
CA LYS A 2 -8.19 3.09 13.93
C LYS A 2 -7.78 3.92 12.72
N ASP A 3 -7.25 5.11 12.95
CA ASP A 3 -6.75 5.96 11.87
C ASP A 3 -5.57 5.28 11.16
N THR A 4 -5.52 5.47 9.85
CA THR A 4 -4.44 4.96 8.99
C THR A 4 -3.14 5.70 9.30
N TYR A 5 -2.02 4.99 9.31
CA TYR A 5 -0.72 5.65 9.48
C TYR A 5 -0.38 6.46 8.22
N GLU A 6 0.21 7.64 8.41
CA GLU A 6 0.58 8.54 7.31
C GLU A 6 1.43 7.85 6.23
N TRP A 7 2.43 7.07 6.65
CA TRP A 7 3.28 6.32 5.73
C TRP A 7 2.51 5.32 4.86
N GLN A 8 1.41 4.73 5.38
CA GLN A 8 0.59 3.82 4.58
C GLN A 8 -0.10 4.59 3.46
N ILE A 9 -0.62 5.78 3.75
CA ILE A 9 -1.28 6.64 2.77
C ILE A 9 -0.28 7.09 1.70
N ASN A 10 0.92 7.53 2.09
CA ASN A 10 1.93 7.98 1.13
C ASN A 10 2.36 6.86 0.16
N VAL A 11 2.52 5.63 0.65
CA VAL A 11 2.86 4.49 -0.23
C VAL A 11 1.69 4.14 -1.15
N VAL A 12 0.46 4.13 -0.64
CA VAL A 12 -0.73 3.89 -1.47
C VAL A 12 -0.82 4.91 -2.59
N GLU A 13 -0.67 6.19 -2.26
CA GLU A 13 -0.71 7.28 -3.24
C GLU A 13 0.38 7.10 -4.31
N ALA A 14 1.62 6.82 -3.90
CA ALA A 14 2.71 6.53 -4.83
C ALA A 14 2.36 5.37 -5.78
N LEU A 15 1.83 4.26 -5.26
CA LEU A 15 1.44 3.10 -6.06
C LEU A 15 0.28 3.40 -7.02
N ILE A 16 -0.72 4.19 -6.59
CA ILE A 16 -1.85 4.59 -7.45
C ILE A 16 -1.36 5.50 -8.60
N LEU A 17 -0.42 6.40 -8.32
CA LEU A 17 0.20 7.30 -9.29
C LEU A 17 1.21 6.58 -10.21
N GLY A 18 1.52 5.32 -9.97
CA GLY A 18 2.49 4.54 -10.76
C GLY A 18 3.95 4.91 -10.47
N LEU A 19 4.21 5.43 -9.27
CA LEU A 19 5.56 5.74 -8.78
C LEU A 19 6.15 4.56 -8.01
N ASP A 20 7.47 4.42 -8.08
CA ASP A 20 8.21 3.46 -7.26
C ASP A 20 8.39 3.98 -5.83
N ALA A 21 8.23 3.10 -4.83
CA ALA A 21 8.39 3.43 -3.42
C ALA A 21 9.13 2.32 -2.66
N VAL A 22 10.03 2.72 -1.74
CA VAL A 22 10.71 1.82 -0.80
C VAL A 22 10.38 2.28 0.62
N VAL A 23 9.89 1.35 1.45
CA VAL A 23 9.57 1.64 2.85
C VAL A 23 10.14 0.59 3.78
N ILE A 24 10.75 1.06 4.86
CA ILE A 24 11.22 0.23 5.96
C ILE A 24 10.10 0.14 6.99
N ALA A 25 9.49 -1.03 7.13
CA ALA A 25 8.40 -1.26 8.09
C ALA A 25 8.53 -2.61 8.81
N GLY A 26 8.48 -2.55 10.14
CA GLY A 26 8.60 -3.72 11.03
C GLY A 26 7.43 -4.71 10.93
N THR A 27 7.59 -5.88 11.53
CA THR A 27 6.52 -6.89 11.66
C THR A 27 5.31 -6.31 12.39
N GLY A 28 4.10 -6.60 11.93
CA GLY A 28 2.87 -6.07 12.53
C GLY A 28 2.59 -4.59 12.25
N ALA A 29 3.43 -3.89 11.48
CA ALA A 29 3.23 -2.46 11.18
C ALA A 29 2.00 -2.18 10.28
N GLY A 30 1.43 -3.20 9.63
CA GLY A 30 0.30 -3.02 8.71
C GLY A 30 0.71 -2.80 7.25
N LYS A 31 1.81 -3.44 6.81
CA LYS A 31 2.30 -3.39 5.41
C LYS A 31 1.28 -3.84 4.37
N THR A 32 0.29 -4.65 4.76
CA THR A 32 -0.77 -5.14 3.88
C THR A 32 -1.63 -4.03 3.29
N VAL A 33 -1.89 -2.93 4.03
CA VAL A 33 -2.76 -1.84 3.57
C VAL A 33 -2.24 -1.20 2.27
N PRO A 34 -0.95 -0.81 2.18
CA PRO A 34 -0.34 -0.34 0.93
C PRO A 34 -0.54 -1.21 -0.30
N PHE A 35 -0.52 -2.53 -0.13
CA PHE A 35 -0.68 -3.46 -1.24
C PHE A 35 -2.15 -3.70 -1.60
N MET A 36 -3.03 -3.78 -0.61
CA MET A 36 -4.45 -4.09 -0.86
C MET A 36 -5.23 -2.89 -1.42
N LEU A 37 -4.96 -1.68 -0.90
CA LEU A 37 -5.81 -0.52 -1.19
C LEU A 37 -5.84 -0.11 -2.68
N PRO A 38 -4.71 -0.11 -3.43
CA PRO A 38 -4.74 0.21 -4.86
C PRO A 38 -5.63 -0.73 -5.69
N VAL A 39 -5.65 -2.03 -5.37
CA VAL A 39 -6.46 -3.03 -6.09
C VAL A 39 -7.94 -2.92 -5.72
N LEU A 40 -8.25 -2.59 -4.45
CA LEU A 40 -9.62 -2.36 -4.02
C LEU A 40 -10.24 -1.10 -4.65
N LEU A 41 -9.42 -0.09 -4.92
CA LEU A 41 -9.87 1.15 -5.59
C LEU A 41 -9.97 0.97 -7.11
N HIS A 42 -9.07 0.18 -7.71
CA HIS A 42 -8.99 -0.06 -9.14
C HIS A 42 -9.11 -1.56 -9.43
N CYS A 43 -10.35 -2.04 -9.54
CA CYS A 43 -10.65 -3.47 -9.76
C CYS A 43 -10.12 -4.02 -11.10
N ASP A 44 -9.67 -3.16 -12.00
CA ASP A 44 -9.01 -3.49 -13.27
C ASP A 44 -7.50 -3.73 -13.14
N LYS A 45 -6.90 -3.42 -11.97
CA LYS A 45 -5.46 -3.59 -11.72
C LYS A 45 -5.17 -4.93 -11.04
N PHE A 46 -4.02 -5.50 -11.38
CA PHE A 46 -3.47 -6.71 -10.75
C PHE A 46 -2.22 -6.35 -9.94
N MET A 47 -2.10 -6.88 -8.73
CA MET A 47 -0.91 -6.71 -7.89
C MET A 47 -0.25 -8.06 -7.61
N PHE A 48 1.04 -8.16 -7.92
CA PHE A 48 1.85 -9.33 -7.61
C PHE A 48 2.68 -9.06 -6.35
N ILE A 49 2.45 -9.84 -5.29
CA ILE A 49 3.15 -9.71 -4.02
C ILE A 49 4.11 -10.90 -3.87
N ILE A 50 5.40 -10.60 -3.73
CA ILE A 50 6.44 -11.60 -3.46
C ILE A 50 6.86 -11.43 -1.99
N SER A 51 6.80 -12.51 -1.21
CA SER A 51 7.15 -12.53 0.22
C SER A 51 8.16 -13.61 0.53
#